data_AF-A0A915BT65-F1
#
_entry.id   AF-A0A915BT65-F1
#
_cell.length_a   1.000
_cell.length_b   1.000
_cell.length_c   1.000
_cell.angle_alpha   90.00
_cell.angle_beta   90.00
_cell.angle_gamma   90.00
#
_symmetry.space_group_name_H-M   'P 1'
#
loop_
_entity.id
_entity.type
_entity.pdbx_description
1 polymer ?
#
loop_
_entity_poly.entity_id
_entity_poly.type
_entity_poly.pdbx_seq_one_letter_code
_entity_poly.pdbx_strand_id
1 'polypeptide(L)'
;MSLPCEHEWELNRENIRPLRGGRSVHAINTVFGGAKVSMKEAEAKFESDLKKAEESSDPVEICVKYVAWFEEQFPSGKQSHLCPMLTRIINKFGHREEYLNDERMLKIWFKLVENRGNASPEAIFERAFTAGCCRRMAKFYIRWAEIHEDMRDIEGARAIFNRARENRAEPLSLLNEAVDEFEMRQLRALTEMDTCTDEDADVAPNEPMRIALGGLTGLGRDLRAPAVRNAVTVADGLRSGAQRQAPFGVFVDGTNSSTSANAFMVFEGGEASNEQNVLIPQHFGEDLARVEIAENRWEPAKWKQSHIGSFVKSKQIPPAAFDVFDEVEYKKQKKERKEREKANSCLLIRDEVISPEELFAMDNGELPVDVSVEPPTHLTTD
;
A
#
# COMPACT_ATOMS: atom_id res chain seq x y z
N MET A 1 -29.55 -25.00 -5.18
CA MET A 1 -28.70 -23.82 -4.94
C MET A 1 -28.51 -23.72 -3.43
N SER A 2 -27.28 -23.76 -2.95
CA SER A 2 -26.99 -23.55 -1.52
C SER A 2 -27.51 -22.18 -1.10
N LEU A 3 -28.19 -22.10 0.05
CA LEU A 3 -28.51 -20.81 0.66
C LEU A 3 -27.21 -20.01 0.84
N PRO A 4 -27.19 -18.70 0.54
CA PRO A 4 -26.04 -17.86 0.83
C PRO A 4 -25.78 -17.91 2.34
N CYS A 5 -24.58 -18.33 2.73
CA CYS A 5 -24.18 -18.36 4.13
C CYS A 5 -24.25 -16.91 4.68
N GLU A 6 -25.12 -16.70 5.67
CA GLU A 6 -25.44 -15.35 6.18
C GLU A 6 -24.25 -14.65 6.87
N HIS A 7 -23.17 -15.38 7.16
CA HIS A 7 -22.06 -14.93 8.00
C HIS A 7 -20.71 -14.88 7.26
N GLU A 8 -20.69 -14.99 5.92
CA GLU A 8 -19.45 -14.88 5.14
C GLU A 8 -18.73 -13.53 5.34
N TRP A 9 -19.49 -12.46 5.59
CA TRP A 9 -18.94 -11.14 5.87
C TRP A 9 -18.07 -11.11 7.13
N GLU A 10 -18.40 -11.87 8.17
CA GLU A 10 -17.62 -11.91 9.43
C GLU A 10 -16.27 -12.60 9.21
N LEU A 11 -16.29 -13.71 8.48
CA LEU A 11 -15.10 -14.49 8.12
C LEU A 11 -14.13 -13.69 7.24
N ASN A 12 -14.66 -12.74 6.47
CA ASN A 12 -13.91 -11.94 5.51
C ASN A 12 -13.79 -10.46 5.90
N ARG A 13 -14.09 -10.06 7.15
CA ARG A 13 -14.10 -8.65 7.56
C ARG A 13 -12.80 -7.89 7.28
N GLU A 14 -11.66 -8.57 7.43
CA GLU A 14 -10.32 -8.02 7.14
C GLU A 14 -10.09 -7.77 5.63
N ASN A 15 -10.86 -8.47 4.78
CA ASN A 15 -10.80 -8.34 3.32
C ASN A 15 -11.81 -7.33 2.78
N ILE A 16 -12.54 -6.60 3.64
CA ILE A 16 -13.56 -5.64 3.24
C ILE A 16 -13.04 -4.23 3.48
N ARG A 17 -12.83 -3.48 2.40
CA ARG A 17 -12.40 -2.08 2.51
C ARG A 17 -13.55 -1.23 3.08
N PRO A 18 -13.30 -0.42 4.12
CA PRO A 18 -14.30 0.52 4.64
C PRO A 18 -14.59 1.61 3.60
N LEU A 19 -15.88 1.91 3.41
CA LEU A 19 -16.36 2.99 2.55
C LEU A 19 -17.19 3.96 3.40
N ARG A 20 -17.11 5.26 3.10
CA ARG A 20 -17.89 6.29 3.84
C ARG A 20 -19.40 6.08 3.73
N GLY A 21 -19.87 5.57 2.59
CA GLY A 21 -21.29 5.23 2.36
C GLY A 21 -21.73 3.87 2.89
N GLY A 22 -20.85 3.11 3.54
CA GLY A 22 -21.12 1.73 3.95
C GLY A 22 -21.17 0.73 2.79
N ARG A 23 -21.61 -0.50 3.08
CA ARG A 23 -21.73 -1.61 2.12
C ARG A 23 -22.97 -2.45 2.44
N SER A 24 -23.55 -3.07 1.42
CA SER A 24 -24.62 -4.04 1.59
C SER A 24 -24.07 -5.38 2.09
N VAL A 25 -24.53 -5.82 3.26
CA VAL A 25 -24.17 -7.14 3.84
C VAL A 25 -24.59 -8.28 2.92
N HIS A 26 -25.77 -8.16 2.29
CA HIS A 26 -26.25 -9.16 1.33
C HIS A 26 -25.32 -9.28 0.11
N ALA A 27 -24.85 -8.15 -0.43
CA ALA A 27 -23.91 -8.15 -1.54
C ALA A 27 -22.58 -8.82 -1.15
N ILE A 28 -22.07 -8.53 0.05
CA ILE A 28 -20.85 -9.15 0.58
C ILE A 28 -21.01 -10.67 0.69
N ASN A 29 -22.09 -11.15 1.32
CA ASN A 29 -22.36 -12.58 1.45
C ASN A 29 -22.50 -13.27 0.09
N THR A 30 -23.12 -12.59 -0.88
CA THR A 30 -23.26 -13.11 -2.25
C THR A 30 -21.91 -13.24 -2.95
N VAL A 31 -21.01 -12.27 -2.79
CA VAL A 31 -19.70 -12.26 -3.45
C VAL A 31 -18.73 -13.26 -2.82
N PHE A 32 -18.75 -13.41 -1.50
CA PHE A 32 -17.89 -14.38 -0.81
C PHE A 32 -18.42 -15.82 -0.89
N GLY A 33 -19.76 -16.00 -0.85
CA GLY A 33 -20.40 -17.32 -0.97
C GLY A 33 -20.66 -17.79 -2.42
N GLY A 34 -20.48 -16.91 -3.41
CA GLY A 34 -20.79 -17.16 -4.82
C GLY A 34 -19.57 -17.22 -5.75
N ALA A 35 -19.84 -17.26 -7.06
CA ALA A 35 -18.79 -17.22 -8.07
C ALA A 35 -18.19 -15.80 -8.16
N LYS A 36 -16.87 -15.69 -8.00
CA LYS A 36 -16.16 -14.42 -8.06
C LYS A 36 -16.05 -13.93 -9.51
N VAL A 37 -16.47 -12.69 -9.75
CA VAL A 37 -16.33 -12.02 -11.05
C VAL A 37 -14.85 -11.73 -11.34
N SER A 38 -14.42 -12.06 -12.54
CA SER A 38 -13.06 -11.77 -13.02
C SER A 38 -12.89 -10.28 -13.35
N MET A 39 -11.69 -9.74 -13.17
CA MET A 39 -11.40 -8.35 -13.61
C MET A 39 -11.62 -8.15 -15.11
N LYS A 40 -11.32 -9.17 -15.94
CA LYS A 40 -11.56 -9.10 -17.39
C LYS A 40 -13.06 -9.00 -17.72
N GLU A 41 -13.88 -9.67 -16.93
CA GLU A 41 -15.34 -9.64 -17.09
C GLU A 41 -15.90 -8.29 -16.65
N ALA A 42 -15.41 -7.74 -15.55
CA ALA A 42 -15.75 -6.40 -15.10
C ALA A 42 -15.37 -5.32 -16.14
N GLU A 43 -14.16 -5.40 -16.71
CA GLU A 43 -13.72 -4.51 -17.79
C GLU A 43 -14.59 -4.64 -19.05
N ALA A 44 -14.93 -5.86 -19.46
CA ALA A 44 -15.84 -6.06 -20.60
C ALA A 44 -17.24 -5.48 -20.34
N LYS A 45 -17.75 -5.64 -19.11
CA LYS A 45 -19.00 -5.02 -18.69
C LYS A 45 -18.91 -3.50 -18.70
N PHE A 46 -17.79 -2.92 -18.25
CA PHE A 46 -17.56 -1.48 -18.31
C PHE A 46 -17.66 -0.95 -19.74
N GLU A 47 -16.97 -1.58 -20.70
CA GLU A 47 -17.02 -1.15 -22.10
C GLU A 47 -18.43 -1.26 -22.69
N SER A 48 -19.18 -2.31 -22.34
CA SER A 48 -20.57 -2.47 -22.77
C SER A 48 -21.47 -1.38 -22.20
N ASP A 49 -21.38 -1.12 -20.90
CA ASP A 49 -22.20 -0.12 -20.22
C ASP A 49 -21.81 1.30 -20.65
N LEU A 50 -20.54 1.55 -20.96
CA LEU A 50 -20.07 2.84 -21.47
C LEU A 50 -20.62 3.14 -22.88
N LYS A 51 -20.70 2.13 -23.76
CA LYS A 51 -21.35 2.27 -25.08
C LYS A 51 -22.85 2.53 -24.94
N LYS A 52 -23.54 1.78 -24.07
CA LYS A 52 -24.95 2.03 -23.77
C LYS A 52 -25.18 3.43 -23.20
N ALA A 53 -24.25 3.94 -22.38
CA ALA A 53 -24.31 5.29 -21.85
C ALA A 53 -24.24 6.35 -22.96
N GLU A 54 -23.43 6.15 -23.99
CA GLU A 54 -23.36 7.08 -25.13
C GLU A 54 -24.68 7.18 -25.92
N GLU A 55 -25.39 6.06 -26.03
CA GLU A 55 -26.66 5.97 -26.75
C GLU A 55 -27.88 6.33 -25.88
N SER A 56 -27.68 6.44 -24.56
CA SER A 56 -28.71 6.74 -23.57
C SER A 56 -28.98 8.23 -23.45
N SER A 57 -30.21 8.58 -23.08
CA SER A 57 -30.57 9.94 -22.67
C SER A 57 -29.97 10.33 -21.31
N ASP A 58 -29.63 9.35 -20.47
CA ASP A 58 -29.01 9.57 -19.16
C ASP A 58 -27.78 8.65 -18.98
N PRO A 59 -26.62 9.02 -19.58
CA PRO A 59 -25.37 8.29 -19.43
C PRO A 59 -24.90 8.12 -17.99
N VAL A 60 -25.03 9.17 -17.16
CA VAL A 60 -24.45 9.19 -15.81
C VAL A 60 -25.10 8.14 -14.91
N GLU A 61 -26.40 7.91 -15.04
CA GLU A 61 -27.12 6.87 -14.31
C GLU A 61 -26.52 5.47 -14.55
N ILE A 62 -26.21 5.15 -15.81
CA ILE A 62 -25.63 3.87 -16.18
C ILE A 62 -24.22 3.74 -15.58
N CYS A 63 -23.42 4.81 -15.65
CA CYS A 63 -22.09 4.83 -15.07
C CYS A 63 -22.11 4.67 -13.54
N VAL A 64 -23.02 5.36 -12.83
CA VAL A 64 -23.18 5.23 -11.37
C VAL A 64 -23.55 3.81 -10.98
N LYS A 65 -24.49 3.19 -11.70
CA LYS A 65 -24.89 1.79 -11.48
C LYS A 65 -23.73 0.84 -11.69
N TYR A 66 -22.92 1.06 -12.73
CA TYR A 66 -21.72 0.26 -12.95
C TYR A 66 -20.72 0.41 -11.80
N VAL A 67 -20.45 1.65 -11.35
CA VAL A 67 -19.51 1.91 -10.25
C VAL A 67 -19.98 1.27 -8.94
N ALA A 68 -21.27 1.38 -8.61
CA ALA A 68 -21.86 0.73 -7.44
C ALA A 68 -21.73 -0.80 -7.53
N TRP A 69 -22.09 -1.38 -8.69
CA TRP A 69 -21.91 -2.81 -8.95
C TRP A 69 -20.45 -3.25 -8.78
N PHE A 70 -19.49 -2.47 -9.32
CA PHE A 70 -18.07 -2.78 -9.21
C PHE A 70 -17.61 -2.78 -7.75
N GLU A 71 -18.00 -1.79 -6.96
CA GLU A 71 -17.67 -1.74 -5.53
C GLU A 71 -18.26 -2.92 -4.74
N GLU A 72 -19.47 -3.35 -5.08
CA GLU A 72 -20.11 -4.53 -4.50
C GLU A 72 -19.37 -5.82 -4.87
N GLN A 73 -19.03 -6.02 -6.16
CA GLN A 73 -18.31 -7.21 -6.64
C GLN A 73 -16.87 -7.31 -6.15
N PHE A 74 -16.25 -6.19 -5.79
CA PHE A 74 -14.88 -6.17 -5.29
C PHE A 74 -14.78 -5.54 -3.88
N PRO A 75 -15.22 -6.24 -2.81
CA PRO A 75 -15.19 -5.74 -1.44
C PRO A 75 -13.80 -5.33 -0.95
N SER A 76 -12.75 -6.05 -1.38
CA SER A 76 -11.35 -5.74 -1.03
C SER A 76 -10.78 -4.52 -1.74
N GLY A 77 -11.50 -3.98 -2.73
CA GLY A 77 -11.05 -2.85 -3.54
C GLY A 77 -10.11 -3.25 -4.68
N LYS A 78 -10.27 -2.54 -5.81
CA LYS A 78 -9.45 -2.69 -7.03
C LYS A 78 -9.16 -1.31 -7.62
N GLN A 79 -8.57 -0.45 -6.80
CA GLN A 79 -8.33 0.98 -7.11
C GLN A 79 -7.57 1.18 -8.43
N SER A 80 -6.60 0.33 -8.74
CA SER A 80 -5.82 0.39 -9.99
C SER A 80 -6.68 0.29 -11.26
N HIS A 81 -7.82 -0.41 -11.19
CA HIS A 81 -8.77 -0.54 -12.31
C HIS A 81 -9.92 0.46 -12.19
N LEU A 82 -10.42 0.71 -10.98
CA LEU A 82 -11.53 1.62 -10.75
C LEU A 82 -11.15 3.07 -11.11
N CYS A 83 -9.95 3.53 -10.75
CA CYS A 83 -9.51 4.89 -11.03
C CYS A 83 -9.49 5.26 -12.53
N PRO A 84 -8.90 4.43 -13.42
CA PRO A 84 -9.01 4.64 -14.86
C PRO A 84 -10.46 4.67 -15.37
N MET A 85 -11.33 3.79 -14.87
CA MET A 85 -12.74 3.75 -15.26
C MET A 85 -13.46 5.06 -14.86
N LEU A 86 -13.30 5.51 -13.62
CA LEU A 86 -13.84 6.78 -13.12
C LEU A 86 -13.31 7.96 -13.94
N THR A 87 -12.01 7.96 -14.25
CA THR A 87 -11.37 8.99 -15.08
C THR A 87 -12.01 9.07 -16.46
N ARG A 88 -12.22 7.92 -17.12
CA ARG A 88 -12.88 7.86 -18.43
C ARG A 88 -14.33 8.35 -18.37
N ILE A 89 -15.08 8.02 -17.33
CA ILE A 89 -16.46 8.52 -17.15
C ILE A 89 -16.46 10.05 -17.04
N ILE A 90 -15.60 10.61 -16.19
CA ILE A 90 -15.50 12.06 -15.96
C ILE A 90 -15.08 12.79 -17.25
N ASN A 91 -14.05 12.31 -17.94
CA ASN A 91 -13.60 12.96 -19.17
C ASN A 91 -14.69 12.95 -20.26
N LYS A 92 -15.49 11.89 -20.33
CA LYS A 92 -16.50 11.70 -21.38
C LYS A 92 -17.81 12.43 -21.11
N PHE A 93 -18.25 12.48 -19.86
CA PHE A 93 -19.57 13.01 -19.48
C PHE A 93 -19.52 14.17 -18.48
N GLY A 94 -18.48 14.27 -17.65
CA GLY A 94 -18.41 15.20 -16.52
C GLY A 94 -18.40 16.68 -16.92
N HIS A 95 -17.98 17.00 -18.14
CA HIS A 95 -17.90 18.38 -18.65
C HIS A 95 -19.15 18.81 -19.44
N ARG A 96 -20.18 17.96 -19.54
CA ARG A 96 -21.45 18.35 -20.18
C ARG A 96 -22.24 19.26 -19.25
N GLU A 97 -22.86 20.30 -19.80
CA GLU A 97 -23.59 21.33 -19.04
C GLU A 97 -24.66 20.75 -18.10
N GLU A 98 -25.36 19.71 -18.55
CA GLU A 98 -26.37 18.95 -17.81
C GLU A 98 -25.85 18.29 -16.51
N TYR A 99 -24.54 17.99 -16.45
CA TYR A 99 -23.93 17.26 -15.33
C TYR A 99 -22.98 18.12 -14.49
N LEU A 100 -22.78 19.40 -14.83
CA LEU A 100 -21.88 20.28 -14.09
C LEU A 100 -22.25 20.39 -12.62
N ASN A 101 -23.54 20.37 -12.26
CA ASN A 101 -23.99 20.43 -10.86
C ASN A 101 -24.90 19.25 -10.49
N ASP A 102 -24.65 18.06 -11.08
CA ASP A 102 -25.39 16.83 -10.77
C ASP A 102 -24.76 16.09 -9.58
N GLU A 103 -25.57 15.73 -8.58
CA GLU A 103 -25.12 15.00 -7.38
C GLU A 103 -24.50 13.63 -7.70
N ARG A 104 -24.96 12.97 -8.76
CA ARG A 104 -24.43 11.70 -9.23
C ARG A 104 -23.03 11.87 -9.79
N MET A 105 -22.80 12.92 -10.58
CA MET A 105 -21.46 13.24 -11.08
C MET A 105 -20.53 13.63 -9.93
N LEU A 106 -21.02 14.41 -8.95
CA LEU A 106 -20.26 14.74 -7.74
C LEU A 106 -19.79 13.47 -6.99
N LYS A 107 -20.65 12.46 -6.86
CA LYS A 107 -20.27 11.17 -6.25
C LYS A 107 -19.13 10.48 -7.02
N ILE A 108 -19.12 10.57 -8.35
CA ILE A 108 -18.05 10.00 -9.18
C ILE A 108 -16.74 10.76 -8.95
N TRP A 109 -16.78 12.09 -8.84
CA TRP A 109 -15.62 12.91 -8.46
C TRP A 109 -15.07 12.52 -7.08
N PHE A 110 -15.93 12.40 -6.06
CA PHE A 110 -15.48 11.96 -4.73
C PHE A 110 -14.87 10.56 -4.76
N LYS A 111 -15.49 9.62 -5.49
CA LYS A 111 -14.92 8.28 -5.66
C LYS A 111 -13.56 8.34 -6.34
N LEU A 112 -13.36 9.21 -7.33
CA LEU A 112 -12.04 9.35 -7.96
C LEU A 112 -11.00 9.82 -6.93
N VAL A 113 -11.34 10.80 -6.10
CA VAL A 113 -10.47 11.29 -5.04
C VAL A 113 -10.14 10.19 -4.03
N GLU A 114 -11.15 9.48 -3.52
CA GLU A 114 -10.98 8.43 -2.49
C GLU A 114 -10.23 7.18 -2.99
N ASN A 115 -10.14 6.98 -4.31
CA ASN A 115 -9.47 5.83 -4.90
C ASN A 115 -8.10 6.18 -5.52
N ARG A 116 -7.80 7.47 -5.76
CA ARG A 116 -6.49 7.92 -6.25
C ARG A 116 -5.47 7.86 -5.12
N GLY A 117 -4.56 6.89 -5.19
CA GLY A 117 -3.57 6.66 -4.12
C GLY A 117 -2.31 7.53 -4.16
N ASN A 118 -2.01 8.20 -5.28
CA ASN A 118 -0.70 8.84 -5.50
C ASN A 118 -0.75 10.34 -5.84
N ALA A 119 -1.91 10.86 -6.24
CA ALA A 119 -2.09 12.27 -6.56
C ALA A 119 -2.58 13.02 -5.32
N SER A 120 -2.23 14.31 -5.19
CA SER A 120 -2.84 15.15 -4.16
C SER A 120 -4.36 15.20 -4.40
N PRO A 121 -5.18 14.83 -3.41
CA PRO A 121 -6.64 14.94 -3.49
C PRO A 121 -7.09 16.34 -3.93
N GLU A 122 -6.39 17.37 -3.45
CA GLU A 122 -6.56 18.78 -3.79
C GLU A 122 -6.52 19.05 -5.30
N ALA A 123 -5.55 18.50 -6.04
CA ALA A 123 -5.43 18.75 -7.48
C ALA A 123 -6.65 18.27 -8.28
N ILE A 124 -7.34 17.24 -7.80
CA ILE A 124 -8.57 16.74 -8.43
C ILE A 124 -9.73 17.72 -8.19
N PHE A 125 -9.85 18.27 -6.98
CA PHE A 125 -10.84 19.28 -6.64
C PHE A 125 -10.59 20.59 -7.39
N GLU A 126 -9.36 21.07 -7.42
CA GLU A 126 -8.98 22.25 -8.20
C GLU A 126 -9.30 22.07 -9.68
N ARG A 127 -9.02 20.89 -10.23
CA ARG A 127 -9.37 20.58 -11.63
C ARG A 127 -10.87 20.58 -11.86
N ALA A 128 -11.66 19.97 -10.97
CA ALA A 128 -13.12 20.01 -11.08
C ALA A 128 -13.63 21.46 -11.05
N PHE A 129 -13.10 22.27 -10.12
CA PHE A 129 -13.48 23.68 -9.98
C PHE A 129 -13.10 24.51 -11.22
N THR A 130 -11.87 24.41 -11.71
CA THR A 130 -11.40 25.13 -12.91
C THR A 130 -12.19 24.73 -14.15
N ALA A 131 -12.56 23.46 -14.28
CA ALA A 131 -13.41 22.95 -15.36
C ALA A 131 -14.89 23.40 -15.29
N GLY A 132 -15.30 24.10 -14.23
CA GLY A 132 -16.68 24.55 -14.06
C GLY A 132 -17.59 23.53 -13.37
N CYS A 133 -17.05 22.38 -12.96
CA CYS A 133 -17.81 21.31 -12.34
C CYS A 133 -18.04 21.59 -10.85
N CYS A 134 -19.21 21.21 -10.38
CA CYS A 134 -19.68 21.20 -8.99
C CYS A 134 -19.66 22.56 -8.26
N ARG A 135 -19.52 23.68 -8.99
CA ARG A 135 -19.37 25.03 -8.41
C ARG A 135 -20.58 25.51 -7.59
N ARG A 136 -21.77 24.99 -7.85
CA ARG A 136 -22.99 25.36 -7.09
C ARG A 136 -23.34 24.36 -6.00
N MET A 137 -22.48 23.39 -5.71
CA MET A 137 -22.80 22.30 -4.78
C MET A 137 -22.07 22.47 -3.45
N ALA A 138 -22.80 22.71 -2.36
CA ALA A 138 -22.19 22.89 -1.04
C ALA A 138 -21.35 21.67 -0.62
N LYS A 139 -21.84 20.45 -0.88
CA LYS A 139 -21.14 19.19 -0.61
C LYS A 139 -19.74 19.14 -1.23
N PHE A 140 -19.55 19.74 -2.41
CA PHE A 140 -18.24 19.78 -3.08
C PHE A 140 -17.21 20.55 -2.26
N TYR A 141 -17.55 21.77 -1.84
CA TYR A 141 -16.67 22.62 -1.05
C TYR A 141 -16.42 22.08 0.36
N ILE A 142 -17.45 21.52 1.01
CA ILE A 142 -17.30 20.92 2.34
C ILE A 142 -16.24 19.82 2.30
N ARG A 143 -16.35 18.90 1.33
CA ARG A 143 -15.39 17.79 1.18
C ARG A 143 -14.00 18.27 0.78
N TRP A 144 -13.91 19.35 0.00
CA TRP A 144 -12.64 19.97 -0.32
C TRP A 144 -11.99 20.60 0.92
N ALA A 145 -12.75 21.33 1.74
CA ALA A 145 -12.26 21.94 2.97
C ALA A 145 -11.81 20.89 4.00
N GLU A 146 -12.55 19.78 4.15
CA GLU A 146 -12.15 18.65 5.00
C GLU A 146 -10.77 18.09 4.62
N ILE A 147 -10.43 18.04 3.32
CA ILE A 147 -9.12 17.57 2.86
C ILE A 147 -8.00 18.52 3.28
N HIS A 148 -8.22 19.84 3.23
CA HIS A 148 -7.25 20.81 3.74
C HIS A 148 -7.12 20.70 5.27
N GLU A 149 -8.21 20.47 5.98
CA GLU A 149 -8.21 20.24 7.42
C GLU A 149 -7.41 18.98 7.81
N ASP A 150 -7.59 17.87 7.06
CA ASP A 150 -6.82 16.62 7.23
C ASP A 150 -5.32 16.86 6.98
N MET A 151 -4.96 17.77 6.06
CA MET A 151 -3.58 18.20 5.79
C MET A 151 -3.05 19.25 6.77
N ARG A 152 -3.84 19.65 7.79
CA ARG A 152 -3.54 20.72 8.75
C ARG A 152 -3.42 22.13 8.14
N ASP A 153 -3.92 22.33 6.93
CA ASP A 153 -4.02 23.64 6.27
C ASP A 153 -5.36 24.31 6.62
N ILE A 154 -5.39 24.97 7.77
CA ILE A 154 -6.62 25.57 8.31
C ILE A 154 -7.03 26.82 7.52
N GLU A 155 -6.05 27.59 7.05
CA GLU A 155 -6.30 28.80 6.25
C GLU A 155 -6.84 28.45 4.88
N GLY A 156 -6.29 27.41 4.23
CA GLY A 156 -6.83 26.88 2.96
C GLY A 156 -8.26 26.36 3.10
N ALA A 157 -8.57 25.64 4.19
CA ALA A 157 -9.94 25.18 4.46
C ALA A 157 -10.94 26.37 4.58
N ARG A 158 -10.58 27.43 5.32
CA ARG A 158 -11.39 28.66 5.42
C ARG A 158 -11.55 29.36 4.08
N ALA A 159 -10.48 29.43 3.28
CA ALA A 159 -10.53 30.02 1.94
C ALA A 159 -11.51 29.27 1.02
N ILE A 160 -11.56 27.93 1.11
CA ILE A 160 -12.51 27.11 0.35
C ILE A 160 -13.96 27.39 0.77
N PHE A 161 -14.23 27.51 2.07
CA PHE A 161 -15.57 27.89 2.55
C PHE A 161 -16.00 29.27 2.06
N ASN A 162 -15.09 30.26 2.05
CA ASN A 162 -15.36 31.59 1.49
C ASN A 162 -15.66 31.49 -0.01
N ARG A 163 -14.86 30.74 -0.77
CA ARG A 163 -15.08 30.48 -2.19
C ARG A 163 -16.45 29.82 -2.44
N ALA A 164 -16.93 28.96 -1.55
CA ALA A 164 -18.26 28.36 -1.64
C ALA A 164 -19.38 29.40 -1.52
N ARG A 165 -19.22 30.40 -0.63
CA ARG A 165 -20.18 31.51 -0.46
C ARG A 165 -20.19 32.41 -1.69
N GLU A 166 -19.02 32.73 -2.24
CA GLU A 166 -18.87 33.53 -3.47
C GLU A 166 -19.57 32.87 -4.67
N ASN A 167 -19.43 31.54 -4.79
CA ASN A 167 -20.08 30.75 -5.84
C ASN A 167 -21.55 30.40 -5.55
N ARG A 168 -22.12 30.88 -4.42
CA ARG A 168 -23.50 30.63 -3.98
C ARG A 168 -23.85 29.15 -3.95
N ALA A 169 -23.00 28.35 -3.33
CA ALA A 169 -23.19 26.90 -3.26
C ALA A 169 -24.43 26.53 -2.43
N GLU A 170 -25.22 25.58 -2.92
CA GLU A 170 -26.47 25.14 -2.30
C GLU A 170 -26.37 23.69 -1.79
N PRO A 171 -27.08 23.34 -0.70
CA PRO A 171 -27.89 24.21 0.15
C PRO A 171 -27.04 25.03 1.15
N LEU A 172 -27.38 26.30 1.32
CA LEU A 172 -26.65 27.22 2.21
C LEU A 172 -26.68 26.81 3.69
N SER A 173 -27.77 26.16 4.13
CA SER A 173 -27.89 25.65 5.50
C SER A 173 -26.79 24.63 5.81
N LEU A 174 -26.58 23.68 4.90
CA LEU A 174 -25.54 22.66 5.02
C LEU A 174 -24.15 23.27 5.00
N LEU A 175 -23.94 24.30 4.17
CA LEU A 175 -22.66 25.01 4.13
C LEU A 175 -22.36 25.72 5.45
N ASN A 176 -23.34 26.44 6.01
CA ASN A 176 -23.17 27.15 7.27
C ASN A 176 -22.94 26.17 8.44
N GLU A 177 -23.71 25.08 8.50
CA GLU A 177 -23.52 24.02 9.50
C GLU A 177 -22.11 23.44 9.45
N ALA A 178 -21.60 23.12 8.26
CA ALA A 178 -20.24 22.60 8.10
C ALA A 178 -19.16 23.62 8.50
N VAL A 179 -19.37 24.92 8.25
CA VAL A 179 -18.47 25.99 8.70
C VAL A 179 -18.46 26.09 10.22
N ASP A 180 -19.63 26.05 10.86
CA ASP A 180 -19.76 26.10 12.31
C ASP A 180 -19.09 24.88 12.95
N GLU A 181 -19.30 23.68 12.40
CA GLU A 181 -18.64 22.44 12.86
C GLU A 181 -17.13 22.49 12.70
N PHE A 182 -16.64 23.05 11.59
CA PHE A 182 -15.20 23.27 11.38
C PHE A 182 -14.64 24.23 12.43
N GLU A 183 -15.21 25.43 12.61
CA GLU A 183 -14.70 26.40 13.58
C GLU A 183 -14.78 25.88 15.03
N MET A 184 -15.83 25.12 15.38
CA MET A 184 -15.92 24.45 16.68
C MET A 184 -14.79 23.45 16.91
N ARG A 185 -14.40 22.68 15.89
CA ARG A 185 -13.25 21.75 15.98
C ARG A 185 -11.95 22.52 16.18
N GLN A 186 -11.77 23.66 15.51
CA GLN A 186 -10.59 24.51 15.68
C GLN A 186 -10.51 25.12 17.09
N LEU A 187 -11.63 25.58 17.63
CA LEU A 187 -11.68 26.12 19.00
C LEU A 187 -11.35 25.05 20.06
N ARG A 188 -11.86 23.82 19.89
CA ARG A 188 -11.53 22.69 20.79
C ARG A 188 -10.05 22.36 20.73
N ALA A 189 -9.48 22.25 19.53
CA ALA A 189 -8.07 21.95 19.34
C ALA A 189 -7.17 23.00 20.03
N LEU A 190 -7.49 24.30 19.90
CA LEU A 190 -6.76 25.37 20.58
C LEU A 190 -6.84 25.24 22.13
N THR A 191 -8.01 24.88 22.66
CA THR A 191 -8.21 24.74 24.11
C THR A 191 -7.44 23.53 24.68
N GLU A 192 -7.38 22.42 23.94
CA GLU A 192 -6.66 21.22 24.36
C GLU A 192 -5.14 21.44 24.39
N MET A 193 -4.58 22.25 23.49
CA MET A 193 -3.15 22.55 23.46
C MET A 193 -2.65 23.33 24.69
N ASP A 194 -3.47 24.19 25.29
CA ASP A 194 -3.11 24.98 26.47
C ASP A 194 -3.04 24.13 27.77
N THR A 195 -3.54 22.89 27.76
CA THR A 195 -3.63 22.04 28.98
C THR A 195 -2.45 21.06 29.18
N CYS A 196 -1.56 20.92 28.20
CA CYS A 196 -0.47 19.92 28.23
C CYS A 196 0.92 20.50 28.57
N THR A 197 1.06 21.80 28.80
CA THR A 197 2.38 22.45 28.91
C THR A 197 2.99 22.53 30.30
N ASP A 198 2.24 22.26 31.38
CA ASP A 198 2.71 22.62 32.72
C ASP A 198 3.15 21.45 33.62
N GLU A 199 2.80 20.18 33.34
CA GLU A 199 3.09 19.06 34.26
C GLU A 199 4.15 18.04 33.80
N ASP A 200 4.56 18.04 32.52
CA ASP A 200 5.48 17.01 31.95
C ASP A 200 6.87 17.52 31.55
N ALA A 201 7.21 18.78 31.85
CA ALA A 201 8.44 19.41 31.37
C ALA A 201 9.75 18.95 32.07
N ASP A 202 9.68 18.14 33.13
CA ASP A 202 10.84 17.88 34.00
C ASP A 202 11.47 16.47 33.89
N VAL A 203 11.06 15.61 32.94
CA VAL A 203 11.58 14.22 32.85
C VAL A 203 11.83 13.73 31.42
N ALA A 204 12.63 14.46 30.63
CA ALA A 204 13.25 13.87 29.43
C ALA A 204 14.76 14.14 29.42
N PRO A 205 15.63 13.10 29.38
CA PRO A 205 17.06 13.31 29.18
C PRO A 205 17.28 13.93 27.80
N ASN A 206 18.07 15.01 27.73
CA ASN A 206 18.41 15.77 26.52
C ASN A 206 18.70 14.87 25.30
N GLU A 207 17.68 14.58 24.49
CA GLU A 207 17.86 13.93 23.20
C GLU A 207 18.48 14.93 22.21
N PRO A 208 19.46 14.52 21.39
CA PRO A 208 20.11 15.44 20.46
C PRO A 208 19.14 15.89 19.36
N MET A 209 18.84 17.19 19.34
CA MET A 209 17.99 17.81 18.31
C MET A 209 18.72 17.95 16.98
N ARG A 210 18.04 17.66 15.85
CA ARG A 210 18.64 17.80 14.52
C ARG A 210 18.86 19.27 14.15
N ILE A 211 20.09 19.60 13.76
CA ILE A 211 20.45 20.94 13.26
C ILE A 211 20.39 20.94 11.73
N ALA A 212 19.55 21.80 11.15
CA ALA A 212 19.47 21.98 9.71
C ALA A 212 20.84 22.41 9.14
N LEU A 213 21.31 21.70 8.11
CA LEU A 213 22.66 21.90 7.54
C LEU A 213 23.80 21.78 8.57
N GLY A 214 23.57 21.08 9.69
CA GLY A 214 24.57 20.84 10.73
C GLY A 214 25.79 20.08 10.21
N GLY A 215 26.96 20.42 10.73
CA GLY A 215 28.20 19.76 10.33
C GLY A 215 28.33 18.37 10.94
N LEU A 216 28.78 17.37 10.16
CA LEU A 216 29.17 16.09 10.73
C LEU A 216 30.38 16.25 11.65
N THR A 217 30.46 15.43 12.70
CA THR A 217 31.65 15.32 13.55
C THR A 217 32.80 14.73 12.72
N GLY A 218 33.82 15.53 12.45
CA GLY A 218 35.00 15.10 11.70
C GLY A 218 35.96 14.29 12.57
N LEU A 219 36.69 13.37 11.97
CA LEU A 219 37.71 12.57 12.66
C LEU A 219 39.10 13.20 12.48
N GLY A 220 39.93 13.16 13.53
CA GLY A 220 41.32 13.63 13.49
C GLY A 220 41.52 15.15 13.70
N ARG A 221 42.77 15.61 13.61
CA ARG A 221 43.17 17.01 13.90
C ARG A 221 42.59 18.03 12.92
N ASP A 222 42.31 17.60 11.69
CA ASP A 222 41.78 18.46 10.62
C ASP A 222 40.24 18.44 10.54
N LEU A 223 39.56 17.72 11.45
CA LEU A 223 38.10 17.62 11.53
C LEU A 223 37.45 17.27 10.17
N ARG A 224 38.09 16.41 9.37
CA ARG A 224 37.60 16.01 8.05
C ARG A 224 36.41 15.05 8.18
N ALA A 225 35.40 15.24 7.34
CA ALA A 225 34.24 14.36 7.30
C ALA A 225 34.67 12.90 6.99
N PRO A 226 34.19 11.91 7.75
CA PRO A 226 34.58 10.52 7.54
C PRO A 226 34.06 9.97 6.21
N ALA A 227 34.88 9.14 5.55
CA ALA A 227 34.52 8.48 4.29
C ALA A 227 33.46 7.38 4.49
N VAL A 228 33.44 6.75 5.67
CA VAL A 228 32.41 5.81 6.11
C VAL A 228 31.47 6.54 7.06
N ARG A 229 30.20 6.63 6.70
CA ARG A 229 29.20 7.39 7.45
C ARG A 229 28.35 6.43 8.28
N ASN A 230 28.32 6.64 9.60
CA ASN A 230 27.32 6.01 10.46
C ASN A 230 26.03 6.83 10.39
N ALA A 231 24.95 6.24 9.89
CA ALA A 231 23.66 6.90 9.65
C ALA A 231 22.82 7.14 10.92
N VAL A 232 23.37 6.84 12.10
CA VAL A 232 22.61 6.78 13.37
C VAL A 232 22.78 8.04 14.22
N THR A 233 23.84 8.84 14.00
CA THR A 233 24.17 9.99 14.85
C THR A 233 23.72 11.32 14.22
N VAL A 234 23.12 12.19 15.05
CA VAL A 234 22.74 13.56 14.69
C VAL A 234 23.99 14.45 14.54
N ALA A 235 23.94 15.43 13.63
CA ALA A 235 25.01 16.42 13.45
C ALA A 235 25.18 17.30 14.69
N ASP A 236 26.41 17.65 15.03
CA ASP A 236 26.74 18.45 16.22
C ASP A 236 27.21 19.85 15.81
N GLY A 237 26.41 20.85 16.17
CA GLY A 237 26.69 22.28 15.99
C GLY A 237 26.79 22.81 14.54
N LEU A 238 26.70 24.13 14.41
CA LEU A 238 27.16 24.87 13.24
C LEU A 238 28.68 25.10 13.41
N ARG A 239 29.51 24.55 12.53
CA ARG A 239 30.96 24.77 12.61
C ARG A 239 31.29 26.22 12.21
N SER A 240 31.64 27.08 13.17
CA SER A 240 32.20 28.43 12.91
C SER A 240 33.59 28.42 12.23
N GLY A 241 34.07 27.28 11.71
CA GLY A 241 35.41 27.14 11.11
C GLY A 241 35.42 26.88 9.60
N ALA A 242 34.26 26.72 8.95
CA ALA A 242 34.19 26.41 7.52
C ALA A 242 33.88 27.64 6.65
N GLN A 243 34.49 28.79 6.93
CA GLN A 243 34.68 29.84 5.94
C GLN A 243 36.10 30.43 6.02
N ARG A 244 37.07 29.60 5.62
CA ARG A 244 38.13 30.04 4.71
C ARG A 244 38.07 29.22 3.44
N GLN A 245 36.86 29.08 2.88
CA GLN A 245 36.80 28.96 1.44
C GLN A 245 37.13 30.37 0.94
N ALA A 246 38.23 30.52 0.20
CA ALA A 246 38.25 31.56 -0.82
C ALA A 246 36.90 31.45 -1.53
N PRO A 247 36.15 32.55 -1.68
CA PRO A 247 34.78 32.49 -2.18
C PRO A 247 34.81 31.55 -3.37
N PHE A 248 34.04 30.45 -3.29
CA PHE A 248 33.76 29.64 -4.46
C PHE A 248 33.38 30.67 -5.53
N GLY A 249 34.23 30.77 -6.55
CA GLY A 249 34.04 31.68 -7.65
C GLY A 249 32.79 31.22 -8.39
N VAL A 250 31.63 31.56 -7.87
CA VAL A 250 30.67 32.23 -8.74
C VAL A 250 31.48 33.38 -9.29
N PHE A 251 31.72 33.37 -10.59
CA PHE A 251 32.02 34.60 -11.30
C PHE A 251 30.83 35.55 -11.08
N VAL A 252 30.77 36.17 -9.90
CA VAL A 252 30.17 37.48 -9.71
C VAL A 252 31.38 38.39 -9.73
N ASP A 253 31.67 38.89 -10.92
CA ASP A 253 32.58 40.00 -11.08
C ASP A 253 32.02 41.13 -10.21
N GLY A 254 32.67 41.37 -9.08
CA GLY A 254 32.39 42.48 -8.20
C GLY A 254 32.94 43.76 -8.81
N THR A 255 32.37 44.16 -9.95
CA THR A 255 32.46 45.52 -10.43
C THR A 255 31.19 46.25 -10.00
N ASN A 256 31.41 47.31 -9.23
CA ASN A 256 30.40 48.27 -8.85
C ASN A 256 29.57 48.71 -10.07
N SER A 257 28.25 48.70 -9.91
CA SER A 257 27.26 49.47 -10.67
C SER A 257 27.69 49.96 -12.06
N SER A 258 27.54 49.14 -13.10
CA SER A 258 27.29 49.67 -14.44
C SER A 258 26.88 48.56 -15.39
N THR A 259 25.68 48.74 -15.97
CA THR A 259 25.14 48.00 -17.12
C THR A 259 24.37 46.70 -16.83
N SER A 260 23.37 46.73 -15.95
CA SER A 260 22.21 45.83 -16.09
C SER A 260 21.23 46.38 -17.14
N ALA A 261 21.69 46.54 -18.38
CA ALA A 261 20.84 47.05 -19.47
C ALA A 261 19.66 46.11 -19.80
N ASN A 262 19.62 44.89 -19.25
CA ASN A 262 18.55 43.91 -19.40
C ASN A 262 18.32 43.11 -18.09
N ALA A 263 18.10 43.78 -16.96
CA ALA A 263 17.53 43.10 -15.79
C ALA A 263 15.99 43.12 -15.90
N PHE A 264 15.36 41.96 -16.01
CA PHE A 264 13.91 41.89 -15.89
C PHE A 264 13.55 41.91 -14.40
N MET A 265 12.52 42.69 -14.06
CA MET A 265 11.98 42.69 -12.70
C MET A 265 11.23 41.38 -12.48
N VAL A 266 11.48 40.74 -11.33
CA VAL A 266 10.65 39.62 -10.88
C VAL A 266 9.35 40.22 -10.35
N PHE A 267 8.23 39.65 -10.77
CA PHE A 267 6.91 40.06 -10.29
C PHE A 267 6.83 39.91 -8.77
N GLU A 268 6.64 41.01 -8.04
CA GLU A 268 6.33 41.03 -6.62
C GLU A 268 4.80 41.01 -6.48
N GLY A 269 4.26 39.85 -6.06
CA GLY A 269 2.84 39.57 -6.07
C GLY A 269 2.01 40.52 -5.20
N GLY A 270 1.25 41.40 -5.85
CA GLY A 270 0.23 42.26 -5.24
C GLY A 270 -1.07 42.37 -6.04
N GLU A 271 -1.15 41.75 -7.21
CA GLU A 271 -2.37 41.71 -8.03
C GLU A 271 -3.20 40.46 -7.69
N ALA A 272 -4.51 40.65 -7.52
CA ALA A 272 -5.44 39.55 -7.27
C ALA A 272 -5.47 38.59 -8.48
N SER A 273 -5.36 37.28 -8.21
CA SER A 273 -5.56 36.25 -9.23
C SER A 273 -6.91 36.43 -9.92
N ASN A 274 -6.89 36.84 -11.18
CA ASN A 274 -8.10 36.97 -11.98
C ASN A 274 -8.51 35.59 -12.51
N GLU A 275 -9.63 35.06 -12.03
CA GLU A 275 -10.18 33.76 -12.46
C GLU A 275 -10.58 33.73 -13.95
N GLN A 276 -10.70 34.89 -14.60
CA GLN A 276 -10.88 35.00 -16.07
C GLN A 276 -9.58 34.96 -16.89
N ASN A 277 -8.42 34.68 -16.28
CA ASN A 277 -7.17 34.57 -17.03
C ASN A 277 -7.23 33.45 -18.08
N VAL A 278 -7.18 33.83 -19.35
CA VAL A 278 -7.17 32.94 -20.55
C VAL A 278 -5.96 31.99 -20.55
N LEU A 279 -4.96 32.24 -19.71
CA LEU A 279 -3.75 31.42 -19.56
C LEU A 279 -3.96 30.17 -18.70
N ILE A 280 -5.10 30.02 -18.00
CA ILE A 280 -5.43 28.79 -17.29
C ILE A 280 -5.89 27.77 -18.34
N PRO A 281 -5.18 26.64 -18.54
CA PRO A 281 -5.58 25.65 -19.53
C PRO A 281 -6.98 25.13 -19.22
N GLN A 282 -7.95 25.40 -20.09
CA GLN A 282 -9.32 24.88 -19.93
C GLN A 282 -9.42 23.38 -20.22
N HIS A 283 -8.40 22.84 -20.90
CA HIS A 283 -8.32 21.44 -21.29
C HIS A 283 -7.04 20.82 -20.74
N PHE A 284 -7.11 20.34 -19.50
CA PHE A 284 -6.14 19.39 -19.00
C PHE A 284 -6.42 18.06 -19.70
N GLY A 285 -5.45 17.45 -20.39
CA GLY A 285 -5.65 16.24 -21.20
C GLY A 285 -6.29 15.05 -20.47
N GLU A 286 -6.27 13.86 -21.08
CA GLU A 286 -6.96 12.67 -20.54
C GLU A 286 -6.54 12.29 -19.10
N ASP A 287 -5.36 12.72 -18.66
CA ASP A 287 -4.79 12.44 -17.34
C ASP A 287 -5.34 13.39 -16.25
N LEU A 288 -6.44 13.01 -15.58
CA LEU A 288 -6.96 13.66 -14.37
C LEU A 288 -5.91 13.64 -13.23
N ALA A 289 -5.17 14.74 -13.10
CA ALA A 289 -4.19 14.99 -12.03
C ALA A 289 -3.14 13.87 -11.90
N ARG A 290 -2.48 13.50 -13.00
CA ARG A 290 -1.32 12.60 -12.96
C ARG A 290 -0.08 13.36 -12.50
N VAL A 291 -0.06 13.76 -11.23
CA VAL A 291 1.19 14.11 -10.54
C VAL A 291 1.73 12.82 -9.92
N GLU A 292 2.00 11.84 -10.78
CA GLU A 292 2.83 10.71 -10.37
C GLU A 292 4.26 11.23 -10.44
N ILE A 293 4.85 11.56 -9.29
CA ILE A 293 6.30 11.68 -9.20
C ILE A 293 6.85 10.25 -9.33
N ALA A 294 6.87 9.75 -10.57
CA ALA A 294 7.33 8.40 -10.91
C ALA A 294 8.77 8.17 -10.40
N GLU A 295 9.53 9.24 -10.20
CA GLU A 295 10.88 9.24 -9.64
C GLU A 295 10.93 8.81 -8.16
N ASN A 296 9.84 8.98 -7.39
CA ASN A 296 9.77 8.63 -5.96
C ASN A 296 9.25 7.20 -5.71
N ARG A 297 8.95 6.43 -6.76
CA ARG A 297 8.52 5.05 -6.64
C ARG A 297 9.23 4.20 -7.68
N TRP A 298 10.26 3.48 -7.25
CA TRP A 298 10.73 2.35 -8.04
C TRP A 298 9.64 1.30 -8.06
N GLU A 299 8.99 1.12 -9.21
CA GLU A 299 8.15 -0.06 -9.41
C GLU A 299 9.01 -1.30 -9.17
N PRO A 300 8.55 -2.28 -8.37
CA PRO A 300 9.31 -3.49 -8.13
C PRO A 300 9.55 -4.19 -9.48
N ALA A 301 10.79 -4.21 -9.96
CA ALA A 301 11.16 -5.10 -11.03
C ALA A 301 10.90 -6.55 -10.56
N LYS A 302 10.46 -7.43 -11.46
CA LYS A 302 10.43 -8.86 -11.12
C LYS A 302 11.81 -9.24 -10.61
N TRP A 303 11.93 -10.01 -9.53
CA TRP A 303 13.21 -10.44 -8.94
C TRP A 303 14.23 -10.97 -9.99
N LYS A 304 13.75 -11.54 -11.09
CA LYS A 304 14.56 -12.07 -12.19
C LYS A 304 15.03 -11.03 -13.23
N GLN A 305 14.53 -9.80 -13.17
CA GLN A 305 14.83 -8.70 -14.10
C GLN A 305 15.87 -7.72 -13.52
N SER A 306 16.06 -7.69 -12.20
CA SER A 306 17.23 -7.05 -11.60
C SER A 306 18.44 -7.95 -11.83
N HIS A 307 19.30 -7.62 -12.79
CA HIS A 307 20.63 -8.22 -12.93
C HIS A 307 21.54 -7.79 -11.76
N ILE A 308 21.17 -8.15 -10.53
CA ILE A 308 22.09 -8.13 -9.39
C ILE A 308 22.93 -9.41 -9.52
N GLY A 309 23.95 -9.33 -10.36
CA GLY A 309 25.00 -10.34 -10.43
C GLY A 309 25.82 -10.30 -9.15
N SER A 310 25.96 -11.46 -8.51
CA SER A 310 26.76 -11.71 -7.30
C SER A 310 26.20 -11.12 -6.00
N PHE A 311 25.32 -11.89 -5.35
CA PHE A 311 25.44 -11.99 -3.91
C PHE A 311 26.77 -12.71 -3.63
N VAL A 312 27.67 -12.10 -2.87
CA VAL A 312 28.70 -12.88 -2.17
C VAL A 312 27.90 -13.87 -1.33
N LYS A 313 27.94 -15.16 -1.70
CA LYS A 313 27.32 -16.21 -0.90
C LYS A 313 27.96 -16.10 0.48
N SER A 314 27.25 -15.50 1.44
CA SER A 314 27.58 -15.68 2.85
C SER A 314 27.64 -17.18 3.07
N LYS A 315 28.73 -17.68 3.65
CA LYS A 315 28.88 -19.09 4.03
C LYS A 315 27.55 -19.55 4.62
N GLN A 316 26.86 -20.45 3.91
CA GLN A 316 25.64 -21.05 4.42
C GLN A 316 26.02 -21.69 5.74
N ILE A 317 25.48 -21.17 6.83
CA ILE A 317 25.36 -21.93 8.07
C ILE A 317 24.46 -23.10 7.67
N PRO A 318 24.91 -24.36 7.80
CA PRO A 318 24.07 -25.49 7.45
C PRO A 318 22.77 -25.37 8.26
N PRO A 319 21.59 -25.44 7.62
CA PRO A 319 20.32 -25.43 8.35
C PRO A 319 20.35 -26.57 9.36
N ALA A 320 19.85 -26.33 10.57
CA ALA A 320 19.61 -27.40 11.53
C ALA A 320 18.84 -28.52 10.81
N ALA A 321 19.43 -29.71 10.73
CA ALA A 321 18.85 -30.85 10.04
C ALA A 321 17.58 -31.26 10.79
N PHE A 322 16.42 -30.86 10.28
CA PHE A 322 15.16 -31.45 10.68
C PHE A 322 14.72 -32.36 9.53
N ASP A 323 14.41 -33.61 9.85
CA ASP A 323 13.93 -34.56 8.87
C ASP A 323 12.44 -34.26 8.59
N VAL A 324 12.13 -33.99 7.33
CA VAL A 324 10.74 -33.89 6.85
C VAL A 324 10.20 -35.31 6.78
N PHE A 325 9.09 -35.59 7.48
CA PHE A 325 8.47 -36.90 7.50
C PHE A 325 7.99 -37.30 6.09
N ASP A 326 8.67 -38.29 5.49
CA ASP A 326 8.25 -38.92 4.24
C ASP A 326 7.33 -40.11 4.55
N GLU A 327 6.03 -39.91 4.29
CA GLU A 327 5.01 -40.93 4.55
C GLU A 327 5.17 -42.17 3.67
N VAL A 328 5.74 -42.03 2.47
CA VAL A 328 5.98 -43.13 1.52
C VAL A 328 7.13 -43.98 2.01
N GLU A 329 8.23 -43.35 2.43
CA GLU A 329 9.38 -44.04 2.98
C GLU A 329 9.04 -44.72 4.32
N TYR A 330 8.30 -44.04 5.20
CA TYR A 330 7.80 -44.62 6.45
C TYR A 330 6.94 -45.87 6.20
N LYS A 331 6.01 -45.81 5.24
CA LYS A 331 5.16 -46.96 4.87
C LYS A 331 5.99 -48.12 4.30
N LYS A 332 7.04 -47.83 3.52
CA LYS A 332 7.96 -48.83 2.98
C LYS A 332 8.77 -49.50 4.09
N GLN A 333 9.41 -48.72 4.96
CA GLN A 333 10.19 -49.24 6.08
C GLN A 333 9.32 -50.05 7.05
N LYS A 334 8.07 -49.63 7.29
CA LYS A 334 7.10 -50.38 8.10
C LYS A 334 6.75 -51.74 7.49
N LYS A 335 6.62 -51.82 6.15
CA LYS A 335 6.37 -53.07 5.44
C LYS A 335 7.59 -54.01 5.53
N GLU A 336 8.78 -53.48 5.24
CA GLU A 336 10.04 -54.25 5.32
C GLU A 336 10.30 -54.76 6.74
N ARG A 337 10.03 -53.96 7.78
CA ARG A 337 10.15 -54.39 9.18
C ARG A 337 9.20 -55.55 9.49
N LYS A 338 7.95 -55.49 9.03
CA LYS A 338 6.98 -56.57 9.24
C LYS A 338 7.37 -57.85 8.50
N GLU A 339 7.96 -57.75 7.31
CA GLU A 339 8.49 -58.89 6.56
C GLU A 339 9.71 -59.50 7.24
N ARG A 340 10.62 -58.67 7.78
CA ARG A 340 11.78 -59.14 8.57
C ARG A 340 11.36 -59.81 9.87
N GLU A 341 10.41 -59.23 10.60
CA GLU A 341 9.88 -59.84 11.83
C GLU A 341 9.21 -61.20 11.53
N LYS A 342 8.50 -61.32 10.40
CA LYS A 342 7.94 -62.60 9.94
C LYS A 342 9.03 -63.61 9.58
N ALA A 343 10.08 -63.20 8.88
CA ALA A 343 11.21 -64.08 8.55
C ALA A 343 11.97 -64.55 9.80
N ASN A 344 12.17 -63.66 10.78
CA ASN A 344 12.85 -63.96 12.03
C ASN A 344 11.99 -64.78 13.02
N SER A 345 10.67 -64.84 12.81
CA SER A 345 9.77 -65.72 13.59
C SER A 345 9.84 -67.20 13.19
N CYS A 346 10.55 -67.52 12.10
CA CYS A 346 10.89 -68.89 11.73
C CYS A 346 12.25 -69.24 12.33
N LEU A 347 12.29 -70.15 13.31
CA LEU A 347 13.54 -70.66 13.85
C LEU A 347 13.97 -71.89 13.04
N LEU A 348 15.19 -71.86 12.52
CA LEU A 348 15.84 -73.04 11.94
C LEU A 348 16.43 -73.88 13.08
N ILE A 349 15.89 -75.07 13.29
CA ILE A 349 16.52 -76.10 14.11
C ILE A 349 16.69 -77.33 13.21
N ARG A 350 17.95 -77.63 12.86
CA ARG A 350 18.38 -78.76 12.00
C ARG A 350 17.71 -78.77 10.61
N ASP A 351 18.02 -77.73 9.82
CA ASP A 351 17.75 -77.62 8.37
C ASP A 351 16.30 -77.83 7.88
N GLU A 352 15.32 -77.92 8.78
CA GLU A 352 13.89 -77.81 8.45
C GLU A 352 13.29 -76.55 9.08
N VAL A 353 12.46 -75.85 8.30
CA VAL A 353 11.75 -74.64 8.75
C VAL A 353 10.52 -75.08 9.53
N ILE A 354 10.58 -74.99 10.86
CA ILE A 354 9.52 -75.44 11.76
C ILE A 354 8.76 -74.22 12.29
N SER A 355 7.42 -74.26 12.24
CA SER A 355 6.61 -73.18 12.81
C SER A 355 6.59 -73.28 14.35
N PRO A 356 6.35 -72.18 15.09
CA PRO A 356 6.30 -72.22 16.56
C PRO A 356 5.28 -73.24 17.10
N GLU A 357 4.22 -73.54 16.35
CA GLU A 357 3.17 -74.51 16.71
C GLU A 357 3.66 -75.97 16.64
N GLU A 358 4.63 -76.27 15.79
CA GLU A 358 5.20 -77.61 15.61
C GLU A 358 6.30 -77.92 16.64
N LEU A 359 7.01 -76.89 17.13
CA LEU A 359 8.07 -77.04 18.13
C LEU A 359 7.54 -77.47 19.51
N PHE A 360 6.33 -77.02 19.88
CA PHE A 360 5.69 -77.42 21.14
C PHE A 360 5.09 -78.84 21.11
N ALA A 361 5.13 -79.53 19.97
CA ALA A 361 4.59 -80.88 19.80
C ALA A 361 5.66 -82.00 19.86
N MET A 362 6.95 -81.67 19.99
CA MET A 362 8.03 -82.67 19.97
C MET A 362 8.48 -83.10 21.38
N ASP A 363 8.43 -84.41 21.64
CA ASP A 363 8.77 -85.06 22.91
C ASP A 363 10.29 -85.30 23.04
N ASN A 364 10.80 -85.25 24.28
CA ASN A 364 12.23 -85.30 24.60
C ASN A 364 12.77 -86.73 24.50
N GLY A 365 13.36 -87.10 23.36
CA GLY A 365 14.04 -88.38 23.21
C GLY A 365 15.06 -88.37 22.08
N GLU A 366 16.31 -88.68 22.42
CA GLU A 366 17.41 -89.11 21.55
C GLU A 366 18.29 -88.03 20.89
N LEU A 367 19.31 -87.62 21.65
CA LEU A 367 20.60 -87.18 21.12
C LEU A 367 21.38 -88.36 20.55
N PRO A 368 22.17 -88.15 19.49
CA PRO A 368 23.60 -88.43 19.66
C PRO A 368 24.53 -87.36 19.08
N VAL A 369 25.70 -87.33 19.71
CA VAL A 369 26.89 -86.52 19.46
C VAL A 369 27.72 -87.17 18.35
N ASP A 370 28.27 -86.39 17.41
CA ASP A 370 29.65 -86.65 16.97
C ASP A 370 30.38 -85.41 16.44
N VAL A 371 31.69 -85.45 16.67
CA VAL A 371 32.72 -84.43 16.65
C VAL A 371 33.49 -84.50 15.32
N SER A 372 33.78 -83.35 14.71
CA SER A 372 35.01 -83.17 13.91
C SER A 372 35.32 -81.69 13.64
N VAL A 373 36.24 -81.22 14.48
CA VAL A 373 37.31 -80.21 14.33
C VAL A 373 37.66 -79.80 12.89
N GLU A 374 37.71 -78.48 12.62
CA GLU A 374 38.93 -77.71 12.27
C GLU A 374 38.64 -76.19 12.12
N PRO A 375 39.42 -75.28 12.74
CA PRO A 375 39.46 -73.82 12.46
C PRO A 375 40.62 -73.52 11.45
N PRO A 376 41.07 -72.28 11.14
CA PRO A 376 40.67 -70.90 11.47
C PRO A 376 40.46 -70.07 10.15
N THR A 377 40.23 -68.74 10.09
CA THR A 377 41.18 -67.64 10.32
C THR A 377 40.51 -66.26 10.17
N HIS A 378 40.95 -65.34 11.02
CA HIS A 378 40.77 -63.89 10.95
C HIS A 378 41.49 -63.27 9.75
N LEU A 379 40.95 -62.16 9.22
CA LEU A 379 41.65 -61.01 8.59
C LEU A 379 40.60 -59.87 8.47
N THR A 380 40.52 -58.96 9.43
CA THR A 380 41.04 -57.56 9.41
C THR A 380 40.45 -56.64 8.33
N THR A 381 39.73 -55.64 8.86
CA THR A 381 39.55 -54.23 8.41
C THR A 381 40.37 -53.72 7.24
N ASP A 382 39.68 -53.03 6.32
CA ASP A 382 39.84 -51.59 6.07
C ASP A 382 38.47 -50.96 5.80
#